data_AF-A0A535C6V1-F1
#
_entry.id   AF-A0A535C6V1-F1
#
_cell.length_a   1.000
_cell.length_b   1.000
_cell.length_c   1.000
_cell.angle_alpha   90.00
_cell.angle_beta   90.00
_cell.angle_gamma   90.00
#
_symmetry.space_group_name_H-M   'P 1'
#
loop_
_entity.id
_entity.type
_entity.pdbx_description
1 polymer ?
#
loop_
_entity_poly.entity_id
_entity_poly.type
_entity_poly.pdbx_seq_one_letter_code
_entity_poly.pdbx_strand_id
1 'polypeptide(L)' 'MARYTDPVCRICRREGLKLFLKGSRCYTKKCS' A
#
# COMPACT_ATOMS: atom_id res chain seq x y z
N MET A 1 -17.62 -5.81 6.71
CA MET A 1 -16.45 -5.51 5.86
C MET A 1 -15.20 -5.90 6.63
N ALA A 2 -14.63 -7.07 6.33
CA ALA A 2 -13.39 -7.52 6.95
C ALA A 2 -12.32 -6.46 6.69
N ARG A 3 -11.90 -5.74 7.73
CA ARG A 3 -10.83 -4.77 7.62
C ARG A 3 -9.56 -5.59 7.37
N TYR A 4 -9.13 -5.68 6.11
CA TYR A 4 -7.80 -6.15 5.76
C TYR A 4 -6.80 -5.19 6.39
N THR A 5 -6.47 -5.42 7.67
CA THR A 5 -5.41 -4.75 8.41
C THR A 5 -4.03 -5.26 8.00
N ASP A 6 -3.96 -6.13 6.99
CA ASP A 6 -2.69 -6.53 6.39
C ASP A 6 -1.99 -5.29 5.81
N PRO A 7 -0.66 -5.20 5.90
CA PRO A 7 0.06 -4.10 5.29
C PRO A 7 -0.25 -4.01 3.79
N VAL A 8 -1.00 -2.98 3.38
CA VAL A 8 -1.33 -2.74 1.96
C VAL A 8 -0.11 -2.58 1.06
N CYS A 9 1.07 -2.29 1.64
CA CYS A 9 2.33 -2.31 0.89
C CYS A 9 2.79 -3.72 0.51
N ARG A 10 2.34 -4.78 1.18
CA ARG A 10 2.56 -6.16 0.74
C ARG A 10 1.88 -6.41 -0.60
N ILE A 11 0.69 -5.85 -0.82
CA ILE A 11 -0.03 -5.94 -2.10
C ILE A 11 0.74 -5.18 -3.18
N CYS A 12 1.15 -3.93 -2.91
CA CYS A 12 2.00 -3.17 -3.84
C CYS A 12 3.32 -3.90 -4.19
N ARG A 13 3.94 -4.58 -3.22
CA ARG A 13 5.17 -5.36 -3.44
C ARG A 13 4.91 -6.64 -4.24
N ARG A 14 3.78 -7.30 -4.01
CA ARG A 14 3.37 -8.51 -4.74
C ARG A 14 3.09 -8.21 -6.22
N GLU A 15 2.41 -7.10 -6.48
CA GLU A 15 2.07 -6.69 -7.85
C GLU A 15 3.24 -5.99 -8.58
N GLY A 16 4.33 -5.66 -7.87
CA GLY A 16 5.49 -4.99 -8.46
C GLY A 16 5.22 -3.55 -8.91
N LEU A 17 4.09 -2.96 -8.52
CA LEU A 17 3.65 -1.63 -8.94
C LEU A 17 2.96 -0.86 -7.80
N LYS A 18 3.06 0.47 -7.83
CA LYS A 18 2.43 1.32 -6.81
C LYS A 18 0.93 1.39 -7.06
N LEU A 19 0.16 0.67 -6.24
CA LEU A 19 -1.31 0.66 -6.28
C LEU A 19 -1.96 1.85 -5.54
N PHE A 20 -1.16 2.71 -4.91
CA PHE A 20 -1.62 3.91 -4.17
C PHE A 20 -2.71 3.65 -3.11
N LEU A 21 -2.76 2.44 -2.55
CA LEU A 21 -3.77 2.02 -1.56
C LEU A 21 -3.67 2.76 -0.21
N LYS A 22 -2.55 3.45 0.08
CA LYS A 22 -2.40 4.31 1.27
C LYS A 22 -2.70 5.79 0.99
N GLY A 23 -3.20 6.13 -0.19
CA GLY A 23 -3.50 7.51 -0.61
C GLY A 23 -2.25 8.40 -0.56
N SER A 24 -2.35 9.53 0.14
CA SER A 24 -1.28 10.55 0.28
C SER A 24 0.06 9.96 0.76
N ARG A 25 0.03 8.92 1.60
CA ARG A 25 1.25 8.28 2.13
C ARG A 25 2.06 7.54 1.06
N CYS A 26 1.42 7.07 -0.03
CA CYS A 26 2.11 6.43 -1.15
C CYS A 26 2.93 7.41 -2.01
N TYR A 27 2.59 8.71 -1.99
CA TYR A 27 3.33 9.76 -2.68
C TYR A 27 4.55 10.23 -1.88
N THR A 28 4.59 9.95 -0.57
CA THR A 28 5.75 10.28 0.25
C THR A 28 6.89 9.30 0.01
N LYS A 29 8.14 9.77 0.18
CA LYS A 29 9.35 8.91 0.13
C LYS A 29 9.36 7.82 1.21
N LYS A 30 8.47 7.88 2.20
CA LYS A 30 8.35 6.93 3.32
C LYS A 30 7.29 5.84 3.10
N CYS A 31 6.83 5.61 1.86
CA CYS A 31 5.91 4.52 1.54
C CYS A 31 6.52 3.17 1.95
N SER A 32 6.02 2.59 3.05
CA SER A 32 6.60 1.46 3.81
C SER A 32 5.79 0.18 3.65
#